data_AF-A0A351YCD2-F1
#
_entry.id   AF-A0A351YCD2-F1
#
_cell.length_a   1.000
_cell.length_b   1.000
_cell.length_c   1.000
_cell.angle_alpha   90.00
_cell.angle_beta   90.00
_cell.angle_gamma   90.00
#
_symmetry.space_group_name_H-M   'P 1'
#
loop_
_entity.id
_entity.type
_entity.pdbx_description
1 polymer ?
#
loop_
_entity_poly.entity_id
_entity_poly.type
_entity_poly.pdbx_seq_one_letter_code
_entity_poly.pdbx_strand_id
1 'polypeptide(L)'
;MNKIIIGLIIGLCLIGLSSAGLQAQEKEVMKEYNIKIKVSNRELTATLADNATTRAFVEKLPVTLPMQDLYGREMCYRFPDALPTDNVSVSGYEVSC
;
A
#
# COMPACT_ATOMS: atom_id res chain seq x y z
N MET A 1 -45.49 -17.66 -0.40
CA MET A 1 -46.34 -17.48 -1.60
C MET A 1 -47.21 -16.26 -1.36
N ASN A 2 -46.69 -15.07 -1.65
CA ASN A 2 -47.38 -13.76 -1.67
C ASN A 2 -46.58 -12.89 -2.66
N LYS A 3 -46.70 -13.23 -3.94
CA LYS A 3 -46.28 -12.38 -5.06
C LYS A 3 -47.39 -11.35 -5.27
N ILE A 4 -47.08 -10.16 -5.82
CA ILE A 4 -47.96 -9.23 -6.58
C ILE A 4 -48.13 -7.79 -6.04
N ILE A 5 -47.96 -7.46 -4.75
CA ILE A 5 -48.30 -6.09 -4.27
C ILE A 5 -47.17 -5.03 -4.42
N ILE A 6 -45.91 -5.43 -4.58
CA ILE A 6 -44.77 -4.46 -4.66
C ILE A 6 -44.60 -3.89 -6.09
N GLY A 7 -45.37 -4.39 -7.07
CA GLY A 7 -45.21 -4.05 -8.49
C GLY A 7 -45.94 -2.80 -9.01
N LEU A 8 -46.62 -2.01 -8.18
CA LEU A 8 -47.52 -0.94 -8.67
C LEU A 8 -47.13 0.50 -8.28
N ILE A 9 -46.02 0.73 -7.58
CA ILE A 9 -45.61 2.11 -7.18
C ILE A 9 -44.41 2.64 -8.01
N ILE A 10 -43.73 1.81 -8.79
CA ILE A 10 -42.57 2.24 -9.61
C ILE A 10 -43.00 2.42 -11.07
N GLY A 11 -44.14 3.09 -11.27
CA GLY A 11 -44.81 3.23 -12.55
C GLY A 11 -45.21 4.67 -12.87
N LEU A 12 -44.47 5.69 -12.44
CA LEU A 12 -44.66 7.07 -12.93
C LEU A 12 -43.52 8.03 -12.54
N CYS A 13 -42.29 7.82 -13.03
CA CYS A 13 -41.34 8.93 -13.10
C CYS A 13 -40.36 8.73 -14.27
N LEU A 14 -40.86 8.98 -15.48
CA LEU A 14 -40.05 9.29 -16.66
C LEU A 14 -40.05 10.81 -16.85
N ILE A 15 -39.22 11.50 -16.07
CA ILE A 15 -38.74 12.85 -16.40
C ILE A 15 -37.29 12.94 -15.89
N GLY A 16 -36.34 13.18 -16.79
CA GLY A 16 -35.00 13.63 -16.40
C GLY A 16 -33.84 12.74 -16.83
N LEU A 17 -33.54 12.79 -18.13
CA LEU A 17 -32.23 12.49 -18.69
C LEU A 17 -31.19 13.49 -18.14
N SER A 18 -30.45 13.11 -17.09
CA SER A 18 -29.03 13.46 -16.83
C SER A 18 -28.71 13.16 -15.37
N SER A 19 -28.22 11.96 -15.10
CA SER A 19 -27.24 11.77 -14.03
C SER A 19 -25.89 11.51 -14.69
N ALA A 20 -25.31 12.59 -15.23
CA ALA A 20 -23.88 12.64 -15.42
C ALA A 20 -23.23 12.43 -14.05
N GLY A 21 -22.51 11.31 -13.92
CA GLY A 21 -21.53 11.08 -12.86
C GLY A 21 -22.11 10.83 -11.48
N LEU A 22 -22.19 9.56 -11.11
CA LEU A 22 -21.73 9.12 -9.79
C LEU A 22 -21.09 7.74 -9.94
N GLN A 23 -20.03 7.66 -10.76
CA GLN A 23 -18.98 6.69 -10.43
C GLN A 23 -18.28 7.29 -9.22
N ALA A 24 -18.76 6.94 -8.02
CA ALA A 24 -17.95 7.05 -6.83
C ALA A 24 -16.76 6.13 -7.06
N GLN A 25 -15.67 6.70 -7.58
CA GLN A 25 -14.38 6.05 -7.59
C GLN A 25 -14.03 5.86 -6.11
N GLU A 26 -14.31 4.66 -5.59
CA GLU A 26 -13.76 4.21 -4.31
C GLU A 26 -12.24 4.25 -4.50
N LYS A 27 -11.65 5.39 -4.15
CA LYS A 27 -10.20 5.50 -4.03
C LYS A 27 -9.86 4.58 -2.88
N GLU A 28 -9.40 3.39 -3.22
CA GLU A 28 -8.79 2.49 -2.25
C GLU A 28 -7.75 3.32 -1.50
N VAL A 29 -8.01 3.60 -0.23
CA VAL A 29 -7.10 4.35 0.62
C VAL A 29 -5.96 3.39 0.90
N MET A 30 -4.95 3.42 0.04
CA MET A 30 -3.78 2.57 0.16
C MET A 30 -3.09 2.88 1.49
N LYS A 31 -2.92 1.86 2.33
CA LYS A 31 -2.47 2.05 3.71
C LYS A 31 -0.98 2.34 3.75
N GLU A 32 -0.61 3.58 4.01
CA GLU A 32 0.79 3.97 4.12
C GLU A 32 1.38 3.63 5.49
N TYR A 33 2.58 3.04 5.50
CA TYR A 33 3.33 2.79 6.72
C TYR A 33 4.49 3.78 6.82
N ASN A 34 4.41 4.72 7.75
CA ASN A 34 5.50 5.66 8.02
C ASN A 34 6.40 5.11 9.12
N ILE A 35 7.68 4.93 8.81
CA ILE A 35 8.67 4.41 9.75
C ILE A 35 9.76 5.45 10.02
N LYS A 36 10.35 5.36 11.22
CA LYS A 36 11.55 6.10 11.59
C LYS A 36 12.73 5.14 11.66
N ILE A 37 13.81 5.48 10.97
CA ILE A 37 15.05 4.70 10.91
C ILE A 37 16.09 5.51 11.66
N LYS A 38 16.76 4.90 12.65
CA LYS A 38 17.86 5.52 13.39
C LYS A 38 19.16 4.84 13.01
N VAL A 39 20.16 5.64 12.60
CA VAL A 39 21.50 5.16 12.27
C VAL A 39 22.50 6.06 12.99
N SER A 40 23.16 5.51 14.02
CA SER A 40 24.02 6.28 14.93
C SER A 40 23.29 7.51 15.48
N ASN A 41 23.77 8.73 15.20
CA ASN A 41 23.14 9.99 15.62
C ASN A 41 22.18 10.60 14.58
N ARG A 42 21.84 9.86 13.52
CA ARG A 42 20.95 10.35 12.45
C ARG A 42 19.59 9.66 12.52
N GLU A 43 18.54 10.43 12.27
CA GLU A 43 17.19 9.91 12.07
C GLU A 43 16.75 10.17 10.63
N LEU A 44 16.16 9.16 10.01
CA LEU A 44 15.56 9.21 8.69
C LEU A 44 14.10 8.76 8.82
N THR A 45 13.26 9.22 7.91
CA THR A 45 11.87 8.78 7.79
C THR A 45 11.64 8.19 6.41
N ALA A 46 10.88 7.11 6.35
CA ALA A 46 10.50 6.48 5.09
C ALA A 46 9.02 6.10 5.13
N THR A 47 8.36 6.21 3.97
CA THR A 47 7.01 5.70 3.75
C THR A 47 7.13 4.40 2.98
N LEU A 48 6.59 3.31 3.53
CA LEU A 48 6.58 2.01 2.89
C LEU A 48 5.25 1.80 2.16
N ALA A 49 5.32 1.23 0.96
CA ALA A 49 4.14 0.83 0.19
C ALA A 49 3.36 -0.28 0.91
N ASP A 50 2.03 -0.28 0.79
CA ASP A 50 1.18 -1.36 1.32
C ASP A 50 1.33 -2.62 0.47
N ASN A 51 2.15 -3.56 0.92
CA ASN A 51 2.29 -4.86 0.27
C ASN A 51 2.56 -5.97 1.30
N ALA A 52 2.55 -7.23 0.86
CA ALA A 52 2.78 -8.38 1.74
C ALA A 52 4.11 -8.30 2.50
N THR A 53 5.18 -7.83 1.85
CA THR A 53 6.50 -7.65 2.46
C THR A 53 6.48 -6.61 3.57
N THR A 54 5.90 -5.44 3.32
CA THR A 54 5.78 -4.35 4.30
C THR A 54 4.97 -4.79 5.52
N ARG A 55 3.83 -5.47 5.32
CA ARG A 55 3.00 -5.96 6.43
C ARG A 55 3.77 -6.92 7.33
N ALA A 56 4.45 -7.91 6.75
CA ALA A 56 5.29 -8.85 7.48
C ALA A 56 6.51 -8.19 8.14
N PHE A 57 7.08 -7.15 7.53
CA PHE A 57 8.21 -6.41 8.10
C PHE A 57 7.78 -5.54 9.30
N VAL A 58 6.64 -4.85 9.19
CA VAL A 58 6.11 -3.98 10.26
C VAL A 58 5.78 -4.77 11.52
N GLU A 59 5.34 -6.02 11.41
CA GLU A 59 5.12 -6.93 12.55
C GLU A 59 6.40 -7.24 13.35
N LYS A 60 7.58 -7.04 12.74
CA LYS A 60 8.88 -7.22 13.42
C LYS A 60 9.34 -5.95 14.15
N LEU A 61 8.65 -4.81 14.00
CA LEU A 61 9.04 -3.55 14.62
C LEU A 61 8.61 -3.48 16.09
N PRO A 62 9.38 -2.80 16.96
CA PRO A 62 10.67 -2.15 16.68
C PRO A 62 11.83 -3.16 16.60
N VAL A 63 12.79 -2.92 15.71
CA VAL A 63 13.97 -3.79 15.53
C VAL A 63 15.24 -2.97 15.37
N THR A 64 16.35 -3.51 15.89
CA THR A 64 17.70 -3.00 15.65
C THR A 64 18.48 -4.05 14.86
N LEU A 65 18.99 -3.68 13.69
CA LEU A 65 19.64 -4.61 12.76
C LEU A 65 21.12 -4.25 12.56
N PRO A 66 22.04 -5.24 12.55
CA PRO A 66 23.43 -5.02 12.18
C PRO A 66 23.55 -4.91 10.66
N MET A 67 23.27 -3.71 10.12
CA MET A 67 23.29 -3.43 8.69
C MET A 67 24.72 -3.49 8.10
N GLN A 68 24.88 -4.13 6.95
CA GLN A 68 26.12 -4.19 6.18
C GLN A 68 26.21 -3.02 5.20
N ASP A 69 27.37 -2.35 5.14
CA ASP A 69 27.66 -1.33 4.14
C ASP A 69 28.11 -2.00 2.83
N LEU A 70 27.36 -1.75 1.76
CA LEU A 70 27.70 -2.16 0.39
C LEU A 70 28.21 -0.94 -0.38
N TYR A 71 29.54 -0.81 -0.40
CA TYR A 71 30.30 0.16 -1.21
C TYR A 71 30.01 1.64 -0.90
N GLY A 72 29.59 1.96 0.33
CA GLY A 72 29.30 3.33 0.77
C GLY A 72 27.99 3.90 0.24
N ARG A 73 27.16 3.08 -0.43
CA ARG A 73 25.93 3.53 -1.10
C ARG A 73 24.66 2.88 -0.56
N GLU A 74 24.75 1.62 -0.12
CA GLU A 74 23.59 0.87 0.34
C GLU A 74 23.87 0.24 1.71
N MET A 75 22.92 0.38 2.63
CA MET A 75 22.92 -0.36 3.88
C MET A 75 21.96 -1.55 3.73
N CYS A 76 22.49 -2.77 3.83
CA CYS A 76 21.75 -4.01 3.58
C CYS A 76 21.73 -4.92 4.81
N TYR A 77 20.60 -5.55 5.10
CA TYR A 77 20.51 -6.64 6.07
C TYR A 77 19.82 -7.84 5.44
N ARG A 78 20.40 -9.03 5.59
CA ARG A 78 19.86 -10.28 5.09
C ARG A 78 19.15 -11.00 6.23
N PHE A 79 17.81 -11.06 6.17
CA PHE A 79 17.04 -11.82 7.15
C PHE A 79 17.33 -13.32 7.02
N PRO A 80 17.36 -14.06 8.14
CA PRO A 80 17.51 -15.52 8.11
C PRO A 80 16.30 -16.19 7.44
N ASP A 81 15.10 -15.66 7.70
CA ASP A 81 13.86 -16.09 7.08
C ASP A 81 13.45 -15.12 5.96
N ALA A 82 13.00 -15.66 4.83
CA ALA A 82 12.52 -14.85 3.73
C ALA A 82 11.22 -14.10 4.11
N LEU A 83 11.15 -12.83 3.73
CA LEU A 83 9.88 -12.09 3.73
C LEU A 83 9.08 -12.44 2.46
N PRO A 84 7.75 -12.27 2.47
CA PRO A 84 6.92 -12.49 1.28
C PRO A 84 7.43 -11.69 0.06
N THR A 85 7.41 -12.29 -1.13
CA THR A 85 7.95 -11.71 -2.38
C THR A 85 6.92 -11.64 -3.51
N ASP A 86 5.63 -11.63 -3.17
CA ASP A 86 4.55 -11.74 -4.15
C ASP A 86 4.53 -10.60 -5.19
N ASN A 87 5.17 -9.47 -4.88
CA ASN A 87 5.22 -8.27 -5.71
C ASN A 87 6.65 -7.76 -5.89
N VAL A 88 7.58 -8.64 -6.32
CA VAL A 88 8.95 -8.21 -6.64
C VAL A 88 8.95 -7.37 -7.93
N SER A 89 9.49 -6.15 -7.83
CA SER A 89 9.87 -5.32 -8.97
C SER A 89 11.37 -5.07 -8.95
N VAL A 90 11.97 -4.91 -10.13
CA VAL A 90 13.39 -4.59 -10.28
C VAL A 90 13.50 -3.19 -10.86
N SER A 91 14.27 -2.33 -10.20
CA SER A 91 14.60 -0.97 -10.67
C SER A 91 16.11 -0.77 -10.64
N GLY A 92 16.65 -0.08 -11.65
CA GLY A 92 18.04 0.39 -11.66
C GLY A 92 18.16 1.81 -11.10
N TYR A 93 19.41 2.27 -10.93
CA TYR A 93 19.75 3.66 -10.62
C TYR A 93 21.00 4.07 -11.42
N GLU A 94 21.11 5.34 -11.81
CA GLU A 94 22.25 5.86 -12.55
C GLU A 94 23.41 6.24 -11.62
N VAL A 95 24.64 5.87 -11.99
CA VAL A 95 25.84 6.28 -11.26
C VAL A 95 26.48 7.46 -11.99
N SER A 96 26.29 8.67 -11.47
CA SER A 96 26.97 9.87 -12.01
C SER A 96 28.45 9.85 -11.64
N CYS A 97 29.31 9.91 -12.65
CA CYS A 97 30.78 9.91 -12.55
C CYS A 97 31.32 11.33 -12.34
#